data_AF-A0AAN6W5E2-F1
#
_entry.id   AF-A0AAN6W5E2-F1
#
_cell.length_a   1.000
_cell.length_b   1.000
_cell.length_c   1.000
_cell.angle_alpha   90.00
_cell.angle_beta   90.00
_cell.angle_gamma   90.00
#
_symmetry.space_group_name_H-M   'P 1'
#
loop_
_entity.id
_entity.type
_entity.pdbx_description
1 polymer ?
#
loop_
_entity_poly.entity_id
_entity_poly.type
_entity_poly.pdbx_seq_one_letter_code
_entity_poly.pdbx_strand_id
1 'polypeptide(L)'
;MTHSEAMTLILLDFDHFVYNTSFNHPNPAYSLSTAIESLTYKDSSLSISRVLSTKSTGRDSLSTPETNHSIEQEQDRLFNLVHPLNADYRTDIPAHYFLTCHSSSLSSIGNIKLAINKSLLSSRVDKFKAVHYPNRTASSSPLFPDEEESISKDEKVLFAATKQTFGRDYIWTNSQNKEVAREEEQKDGDVVKGRKLIFTASLTKEEQDAIVAAWVLKRWAEVAEEKGFKKEALEKLSSAERAHMDMKWFKRAGVLGGLAAAGGAC
;
A
#
# COMPACT_ATOMS: atom_id res chain seq x y z
N MET A 1 28.93 18.79 10.71
CA MET A 1 27.93 17.85 10.16
C MET A 1 26.62 18.61 10.07
N THR A 2 26.22 19.01 8.87
CA THR A 2 24.94 19.68 8.65
C THR A 2 23.82 18.67 8.86
N HIS A 3 22.99 18.87 9.89
CA HIS A 3 21.74 18.12 10.04
C HIS A 3 20.87 18.46 8.82
N SER A 4 20.88 17.59 7.81
CA SER A 4 19.81 17.59 6.82
C SER A 4 18.53 17.34 7.59
N GLU A 5 17.60 18.29 7.59
CA GLU A 5 16.29 18.07 8.18
C GLU A 5 15.67 16.83 7.55
N ALA A 6 15.27 15.88 8.39
CA ALA A 6 14.64 14.64 7.95
C ALA A 6 13.29 14.98 7.30
N MET A 7 13.09 14.53 6.06
CA MET A 7 11.80 14.70 5.40
C MET A 7 10.73 13.90 6.14
N THR A 8 9.66 14.57 6.55
CA THR A 8 8.54 13.95 7.27
C THR A 8 7.27 14.07 6.46
N LEU A 9 6.63 12.93 6.22
CA LEU A 9 5.35 12.82 5.55
C LEU A 9 4.26 12.45 6.55
N ILE A 10 3.07 13.04 6.41
CA ILE A 10 1.91 12.74 7.23
C ILE A 10 0.74 12.34 6.34
N LEU A 11 0.12 11.22 6.69
CA LEU A 11 -1.15 10.76 6.16
C LEU A 11 -2.17 10.76 7.29
N LEU A 12 -3.23 11.55 7.14
CA LEU A 12 -4.34 11.58 8.08
C LEU A 12 -5.39 10.55 7.64
N ASP A 13 -6.02 9.89 8.60
CA ASP A 13 -6.85 8.70 8.34
C ASP A 13 -8.05 8.97 7.39
N PHE A 14 -8.64 10.17 7.49
CA PHE A 14 -9.79 10.60 6.67
C PHE A 14 -9.40 11.47 5.47
N ASP A 15 -8.11 11.66 5.21
CA ASP A 15 -7.66 12.54 4.14
C ASP A 15 -7.22 11.76 2.90
N HIS A 16 -7.23 12.45 1.78
CA HIS A 16 -6.84 11.97 0.45
C HIS A 16 -5.52 12.60 -0.01
N PHE A 17 -4.77 13.20 0.91
CA PHE A 17 -3.45 13.76 0.67
C PHE A 17 -2.42 13.21 1.65
N VAL A 18 -1.18 13.11 1.18
CA VAL A 18 0.01 12.94 2.03
C VAL A 18 0.75 14.26 2.03
N TYR A 19 0.92 14.84 3.21
CA TYR A 19 1.55 16.15 3.38
C TYR A 19 3.01 16.02 3.74
N ASN A 20 3.86 16.84 3.14
CA ASN A 20 5.21 17.09 3.62
C ASN A 20 5.17 18.19 4.69
N THR A 21 5.67 17.88 5.89
CA THR A 21 5.68 18.78 7.04
C THR A 21 7.07 19.29 7.40
N SER A 22 8.05 19.13 6.51
CA SER A 22 9.40 19.70 6.70
C SER A 22 9.45 21.22 6.49
N PHE A 23 8.34 21.84 6.11
CA PHE A 23 8.22 23.29 5.95
C PHE A 23 7.23 23.87 6.98
N ASN A 24 7.33 25.18 7.25
CA ASN A 24 6.47 25.91 8.20
C ASN A 24 4.96 25.72 7.95
N HIS A 25 4.57 25.36 6.72
CA HIS A 25 3.22 24.98 6.38
C HIS A 25 3.22 23.61 5.69
N PRO A 26 2.40 22.65 6.17
CA PRO A 26 2.21 21.37 5.49
C PRO A 26 1.81 21.58 4.03
N ASN A 27 2.55 20.98 3.10
CA ASN A 27 2.27 21.07 1.67
C ASN A 27 1.92 19.66 1.15
N PRO A 28 0.80 19.46 0.43
CA PRO A 28 0.50 18.18 -0.19
C PRO A 28 1.63 17.75 -1.13
N ALA A 29 2.24 16.60 -0.85
CA ALA A 29 3.29 16.00 -1.67
C ALA A 29 2.74 14.91 -2.59
N TYR A 30 1.71 14.20 -2.14
CA TYR A 30 1.01 13.17 -2.89
C TYR A 30 -0.50 13.30 -2.72
N SER A 31 -1.24 12.96 -3.76
CA SER A 31 -2.69 12.84 -3.75
C SER A 31 -3.10 11.37 -3.91
N LEU A 32 -4.17 11.02 -3.23
CA LEU A 32 -4.87 9.75 -3.27
C LEU A 32 -6.22 10.00 -3.94
N SER A 33 -6.70 9.08 -4.79
CA SER A 33 -8.02 9.26 -5.42
C SER A 33 -9.19 9.22 -4.42
N THR A 34 -8.98 8.65 -3.23
CA THR A 34 -9.91 8.64 -2.10
C THR A 34 -9.14 8.42 -0.79
N ALA A 35 -9.78 8.67 0.36
CA ALA A 35 -9.19 8.35 1.66
C ALA A 35 -9.13 6.83 1.86
N ILE A 36 -8.06 6.34 2.51
CA ILE A 36 -7.86 4.89 2.71
C ILE A 36 -8.98 4.27 3.54
N GLU A 37 -9.48 4.96 4.56
CA GLU A 37 -10.56 4.44 5.41
C GLU A 37 -11.93 4.42 4.71
N SER A 38 -12.08 5.15 3.60
CA SER A 38 -13.29 5.14 2.78
C SER A 38 -13.34 3.97 1.78
N LEU A 39 -12.22 3.26 1.60
CA LEU A 39 -12.16 2.09 0.70
C LEU A 39 -13.01 0.96 1.27
N THR A 40 -13.63 0.17 0.38
CA THR A 40 -14.45 -0.99 0.75
C THR A 40 -13.98 -2.23 0.00
N TYR A 41 -14.49 -3.40 0.39
CA TYR A 41 -14.18 -4.63 -0.35
C TYR A 41 -14.65 -4.59 -1.82
N LYS A 42 -15.69 -3.80 -2.13
CA LYS A 42 -16.21 -3.61 -3.49
C LYS A 42 -15.50 -2.51 -4.26
N ASP A 43 -15.06 -1.47 -3.56
CA ASP A 43 -14.33 -0.33 -4.11
C ASP A 43 -13.01 -0.15 -3.36
N SER A 44 -12.03 -0.95 -3.74
CA SER A 44 -10.70 -1.06 -3.13
C SER A 44 -9.59 -0.62 -4.07
N SER A 45 -9.94 0.14 -5.12
CA SER A 45 -8.95 0.71 -6.03
C SER A 45 -8.57 2.11 -5.58
N LEU A 46 -7.28 2.41 -5.56
CA LEU A 46 -6.76 3.71 -5.17
C LEU A 46 -5.65 4.14 -6.12
N SER A 47 -5.77 5.32 -6.71
CA SER A 47 -4.67 5.92 -7.48
C SER A 47 -3.80 6.79 -6.57
N ILE A 48 -2.49 6.71 -6.74
CA ILE A 48 -1.50 7.52 -6.03
C ILE A 48 -0.79 8.38 -7.07
N SER A 49 -0.86 9.69 -6.89
CA SER A 49 -0.21 10.66 -7.76
C SER A 49 0.72 11.58 -6.98
N ARG A 50 1.81 12.00 -7.62
CA ARG A 50 2.67 13.07 -7.10
C ARG A 50 2.03 14.42 -7.41
N VAL A 51 1.95 15.31 -6.43
CA VAL A 51 1.52 16.69 -6.68
C VAL A 51 2.68 17.45 -7.29
N LEU A 52 2.52 17.95 -8.51
CA LEU A 52 3.49 18.84 -9.14
C LEU A 52 3.14 20.28 -8.73
N SER A 53 4.15 21.07 -8.33
CA SER A 53 3.92 22.44 -7.89
C SER A 53 3.23 23.23 -9.00
N THR A 54 2.11 23.88 -8.67
CA THR A 54 1.46 24.83 -9.58
C THR A 54 2.45 25.96 -9.86
N LYS A 55 2.98 26.02 -11.08
CA LYS A 55 3.56 27.27 -11.55
C LYS A 55 2.41 28.25 -11.65
N SER A 56 2.39 29.25 -10.76
CA SER A 56 1.66 30.48 -11.03
C SER A 56 2.18 31.04 -12.36
N THR A 57 1.44 30.80 -13.45
CA THR A 57 1.60 31.56 -14.68
C THR A 57 1.17 32.99 -14.38
N GLY A 58 2.11 33.79 -13.90
CA GLY A 58 1.92 35.22 -13.72
C GLY A 58 1.92 35.92 -15.08
N ARG A 59 0.81 36.62 -15.38
CA ARG A 59 0.62 37.80 -16.27
C ARG A 59 1.06 37.67 -17.75
N ASP A 60 0.28 38.02 -18.77
CA ASP A 60 -0.72 39.09 -18.94
C ASP A 60 -1.76 38.68 -20.00
N SER A 61 -3.05 39.00 -19.80
CA SER A 61 -4.03 39.46 -20.83
C SER A 61 -5.50 39.42 -20.33
N LEU A 62 -5.94 40.56 -19.79
CA LEU A 62 -7.25 41.23 -19.95
C LEU A 62 -8.55 40.40 -20.13
N SER A 63 -9.40 40.49 -19.09
CA SER A 63 -10.88 40.53 -19.06
C SER A 63 -11.73 39.37 -19.64
N THR A 64 -12.33 38.60 -18.73
CA THR A 64 -13.80 38.37 -18.61
C THR A 64 -14.10 37.70 -17.26
N PRO A 65 -15.16 38.07 -16.52
CA PRO A 65 -15.60 37.32 -15.35
C PRO A 65 -16.41 36.09 -15.80
N GLU A 66 -16.44 35.06 -14.96
CA GLU A 66 -17.21 33.81 -15.12
C GLU A 66 -16.52 32.69 -15.91
N THR A 67 -15.51 32.07 -15.29
CA THR A 67 -15.32 30.63 -15.43
C THR A 67 -14.78 30.10 -14.11
N ASN A 68 -15.44 29.09 -13.54
CA ASN A 68 -14.97 28.35 -12.38
C ASN A 68 -13.59 27.76 -12.69
N HIS A 69 -12.52 28.48 -12.31
CA HIS A 69 -11.17 27.96 -12.41
C HIS A 69 -10.97 26.93 -11.29
N SER A 70 -11.33 25.68 -11.58
CA SER A 70 -10.67 24.54 -10.96
C SER A 70 -9.19 24.73 -11.21
N ILE A 71 -8.40 24.98 -10.17
CA ILE A 71 -6.94 24.94 -10.28
C ILE A 71 -6.60 23.48 -10.60
N GLU A 72 -6.44 23.14 -11.87
CA GLU A 72 -5.94 21.84 -12.30
C GLU A 72 -4.50 21.73 -11.80
N GLN A 73 -4.33 21.16 -10.60
CA GLN A 73 -3.03 20.77 -10.11
C GLN A 73 -2.50 19.70 -11.06
N GLU A 74 -1.38 19.98 -11.73
CA GLU A 74 -0.70 18.99 -12.56
C GLU A 74 -0.25 17.84 -11.65
N GLN A 75 -0.66 16.62 -11.96
CA GLN A 75 -0.40 15.43 -11.16
C GLN A 75 0.30 14.37 -12.01
N ASP A 76 1.42 13.84 -11.52
CA ASP A 76 2.10 12.69 -12.12
C ASP A 76 1.51 11.41 -11.50
N ARG A 77 0.73 10.65 -12.27
CA ARG A 77 0.10 9.41 -11.81
C ARG A 77 1.15 8.31 -11.68
N LEU A 78 1.49 7.96 -10.44
CA LEU A 78 2.59 7.04 -10.15
C LEU A 78 2.12 5.59 -10.20
N PHE A 79 1.19 5.24 -9.31
CA PHE A 79 0.74 3.88 -9.08
C PHE A 79 -0.78 3.81 -8.96
N ASN A 80 -1.33 2.65 -9.29
CA ASN A 80 -2.65 2.26 -8.78
C ASN A 80 -2.47 1.09 -7.82
N LEU A 81 -3.04 1.24 -6.63
CA LEU A 81 -3.45 0.12 -5.82
C LEU A 81 -4.62 -0.54 -6.53
N VAL A 82 -4.35 -1.70 -7.10
CA VAL A 82 -5.37 -2.47 -7.81
C VAL A 82 -5.71 -3.65 -6.93
N HIS A 83 -6.94 -3.64 -6.41
CA HIS A 83 -7.63 -4.89 -6.18
C HIS A 83 -8.30 -5.25 -7.51
N PRO A 84 -8.08 -6.42 -8.09
CA PRO A 84 -8.69 -6.74 -9.37
C PRO A 84 -10.22 -6.77 -9.20
N LEU A 85 -10.91 -5.79 -9.78
CA LEU A 85 -12.37 -5.81 -9.92
C LEU A 85 -12.73 -7.06 -10.73
N ASN A 86 -13.58 -7.92 -10.16
CA ASN A 86 -14.06 -9.17 -10.77
C ASN A 86 -13.01 -10.28 -10.98
N ALA A 87 -11.86 -10.28 -10.27
CA ALA A 87 -11.14 -11.55 -10.12
C ALA A 87 -12.03 -12.49 -9.30
N ASP A 88 -12.43 -13.62 -9.89
CA ASP A 88 -13.14 -14.69 -9.20
C ASP A 88 -12.49 -14.90 -7.83
N TYR A 89 -13.22 -14.56 -6.77
CA TYR A 89 -12.69 -14.59 -5.42
C TYR A 89 -12.17 -15.99 -5.09
N ARG A 90 -10.87 -16.15 -5.25
CA ARG A 90 -10.09 -17.14 -4.54
C ARG A 90 -10.09 -16.74 -3.08
N THR A 91 -11.02 -17.28 -2.33
CA THR A 91 -11.05 -17.24 -0.87
C THR A 91 -9.87 -18.01 -0.26
N ASP A 92 -9.16 -18.77 -1.09
CA ASP A 92 -8.11 -19.69 -0.71
C ASP A 92 -6.71 -19.04 -0.80
N ILE A 93 -6.56 -17.96 -1.56
CA ILE A 93 -5.32 -17.17 -1.69
C ILE A 93 -5.67 -15.68 -1.68
N PRO A 94 -5.20 -14.92 -0.68
CA PRO A 94 -5.57 -13.53 -0.51
C PRO A 94 -5.11 -12.70 -1.73
N ALA A 95 -6.04 -12.15 -2.53
CA ALA A 95 -5.80 -11.39 -3.75
C ALA A 95 -5.26 -9.99 -3.42
N HIS A 96 -4.09 -9.89 -2.79
CA HIS A 96 -3.87 -8.72 -1.96
C HIS A 96 -2.53 -8.04 -2.18
N TYR A 97 -2.64 -6.72 -2.18
CA TYR A 97 -1.56 -5.77 -1.98
C TYR A 97 -0.57 -5.68 -3.14
N PHE A 98 -1.04 -5.26 -4.31
CA PHE A 98 -0.13 -4.90 -5.39
C PHE A 98 -0.38 -3.48 -5.91
N LEU A 99 0.70 -2.88 -6.41
CA LEU A 99 0.73 -1.60 -7.06
C LEU A 99 1.10 -1.83 -8.52
N THR A 100 0.28 -1.34 -9.43
CA THR A 100 0.61 -1.29 -10.86
C THR A 100 1.20 0.07 -11.20
N CYS A 101 2.37 0.06 -11.82
CA CYS A 101 3.08 1.28 -12.22
C CYS A 101 2.45 1.89 -13.48
N HIS A 102 2.23 3.21 -13.47
CA HIS A 102 1.73 3.99 -14.61
C HIS A 102 2.74 5.00 -15.14
N SER A 103 3.64 5.49 -14.28
CA SER A 103 4.64 6.49 -14.68
C SER A 103 5.85 5.83 -15.33
N SER A 104 6.31 6.35 -16.46
CA SER A 104 7.55 5.92 -17.10
C SER A 104 8.80 6.25 -16.27
N SER A 105 8.71 7.29 -15.43
CA SER A 105 9.75 7.68 -14.47
C SER A 105 10.03 6.62 -13.41
N LEU A 106 9.15 5.64 -13.27
CA LEU A 106 9.28 4.56 -12.28
C LEU A 106 9.57 3.21 -12.96
N SER A 107 10.05 3.19 -14.21
CA SER A 107 10.34 1.95 -14.94
C SER A 107 11.38 1.06 -14.24
N SER A 108 12.38 1.64 -13.58
CA SER A 108 13.38 0.95 -12.74
C SER A 108 12.75 0.21 -11.54
N ILE A 109 11.62 0.72 -11.03
CA ILE A 109 10.88 0.15 -9.90
C ILE A 109 9.83 -0.84 -10.42
N GLY A 110 8.99 -0.40 -11.36
CA GLY A 110 7.90 -1.14 -11.96
C GLY A 110 6.80 -1.51 -10.97
N ASN A 111 6.09 -2.61 -11.24
CA ASN A 111 5.00 -3.08 -10.37
C ASN A 111 5.53 -3.55 -9.02
N ILE A 112 4.74 -3.41 -7.95
CA ILE A 112 5.14 -3.83 -6.59
C ILE A 112 4.11 -4.79 -6.01
N LYS A 113 4.54 -5.85 -5.34
CA LYS A 113 3.72 -6.80 -4.57
C LYS A 113 4.12 -6.74 -3.10
N LEU A 114 3.17 -6.60 -2.18
CA LEU A 114 3.40 -6.65 -0.75
C LEU A 114 3.29 -8.10 -0.27
N ALA A 115 4.42 -8.68 0.14
CA ALA A 115 4.43 -9.94 0.86
C ALA A 115 4.24 -9.68 2.36
N ILE A 116 3.24 -10.33 2.94
CA ILE A 116 2.89 -10.21 4.36
C ILE A 116 3.38 -11.46 5.10
N ASN A 117 4.10 -11.27 6.19
CA ASN A 117 4.47 -12.34 7.11
C ASN A 117 3.75 -12.15 8.45
N LYS A 118 2.90 -13.13 8.80
CA LYS A 118 2.18 -13.20 10.07
C LYS A 118 2.94 -14.13 11.01
N SER A 119 3.11 -13.73 12.27
CA SER A 119 3.71 -14.63 13.26
C SER A 119 2.81 -15.85 13.50
N LEU A 120 3.43 -17.02 13.64
CA LEU A 120 2.70 -18.26 13.95
C LEU A 120 2.00 -18.21 15.32
N LEU A 121 2.47 -17.32 16.21
CA LEU A 121 1.97 -17.18 17.59
C LEU A 121 1.03 -15.98 17.77
N SER A 122 0.82 -15.17 16.73
CA SER A 122 0.03 -13.94 16.80
C SER A 122 -0.76 -13.73 15.52
N SER A 123 -2.05 -13.41 15.63
CA SER A 123 -2.86 -13.04 14.45
C SER A 123 -2.43 -11.72 13.81
N ARG A 124 -1.40 -11.04 14.34
CA ARG A 124 -0.91 -9.75 13.87
C ARG A 124 0.21 -9.94 12.85
N VAL A 125 0.26 -9.02 11.89
CA VAL A 125 1.36 -8.93 10.94
C VAL A 125 2.56 -8.31 11.64
N ASP A 126 3.73 -8.95 11.51
CA ASP A 126 4.98 -8.46 12.10
C ASP A 126 5.94 -7.92 11.05
N LYS A 127 5.81 -8.36 9.79
CA LYS A 127 6.67 -7.91 8.69
C LYS A 127 5.90 -7.80 7.37
N PHE A 128 6.17 -6.71 6.67
CA PHE A 128 5.78 -6.50 5.28
C PHE A 128 7.05 -6.41 4.42
N LYS A 129 7.02 -6.95 3.20
CA LYS A 129 8.07 -6.79 2.20
C LYS A 129 7.44 -6.25 0.91
N ALA A 130 7.90 -5.12 0.42
CA ALA A 130 7.58 -4.59 -0.89
C ALA A 130 8.53 -5.22 -1.93
N VAL A 131 8.02 -6.15 -2.72
CA VAL A 131 8.76 -6.84 -3.77
C VAL A 131 8.48 -6.14 -5.10
N HIS A 132 9.51 -5.59 -5.74
CA HIS A 132 9.34 -4.87 -6.99
C HIS A 132 9.62 -5.75 -8.22
N TYR A 133 9.04 -5.35 -9.35
CA TYR A 133 9.14 -6.01 -10.64
C TYR A 133 9.50 -4.95 -11.68
N PRO A 134 10.81 -4.66 -11.85
CA PRO A 134 11.28 -3.66 -12.79
C PRO A 134 10.76 -3.88 -14.21
N ASN A 135 10.60 -2.78 -14.94
CA ASN A 135 10.14 -2.74 -16.32
C ASN A 135 8.74 -3.33 -16.55
N ARG A 136 7.95 -3.51 -15.49
CA ARG A 136 6.54 -3.90 -15.55
C ARG A 136 5.65 -2.71 -15.21
N THR A 137 4.56 -2.59 -15.95
CA THR A 137 3.55 -1.53 -15.82
C THR A 137 2.16 -2.14 -15.69
N ALA A 138 1.14 -1.29 -15.52
CA ALA A 138 -0.26 -1.69 -15.54
C ALA A 138 -0.72 -2.36 -16.85
N SER A 139 0.02 -2.17 -17.95
CA SER A 139 -0.29 -2.78 -19.25
C SER A 139 0.50 -4.06 -19.53
N SER A 140 1.35 -4.49 -18.59
CA SER A 140 2.16 -5.70 -18.76
C SER A 140 1.32 -6.98 -18.65
N SER A 141 1.66 -7.98 -19.47
CA SER A 141 1.10 -9.33 -19.40
C SER A 141 2.23 -10.36 -19.37
N PRO A 142 2.35 -11.20 -18.32
CA PRO A 142 1.63 -11.08 -17.05
C PRO A 142 2.03 -9.81 -16.27
N LEU A 143 1.16 -9.36 -15.36
CA LEU A 143 1.46 -8.23 -14.45
C LEU A 143 2.64 -8.54 -13.53
N PHE A 144 2.74 -9.81 -13.12
CA PHE A 144 3.80 -10.39 -12.31
C PHE A 144 4.19 -11.76 -12.90
N PRO A 145 5.47 -12.01 -13.21
CA PRO A 145 5.94 -13.33 -13.66
C PRO A 145 5.86 -14.38 -12.53
N ASP A 146 5.86 -15.65 -12.91
CA ASP A 146 5.77 -16.76 -11.95
C ASP A 146 7.01 -16.85 -11.04
N GLU A 147 6.80 -17.26 -9.78
CA GLU A 147 7.82 -17.19 -8.72
C GLU A 147 9.04 -18.09 -8.97
N GLU A 148 8.96 -19.07 -9.88
CA GLU A 148 10.05 -20.00 -10.21
C GLU A 148 11.06 -19.44 -11.22
N GLU A 149 10.69 -18.43 -12.03
CA GLU A 149 11.53 -17.99 -13.17
C GLU A 149 12.59 -16.94 -12.83
N SER A 150 12.69 -16.46 -11.59
CA SER A 150 13.46 -15.23 -11.36
C SER A 150 14.11 -15.13 -9.99
N ILE A 151 15.44 -15.27 -10.02
CA ILE A 151 16.53 -14.63 -9.23
C ILE A 151 16.22 -14.39 -7.74
N SER A 152 17.17 -14.79 -6.88
CA SER A 152 17.13 -14.73 -5.40
C SER A 152 16.12 -13.74 -4.82
N LYS A 153 15.14 -14.27 -4.07
CA LYS A 153 14.01 -13.52 -3.48
C LYS A 153 14.40 -12.21 -2.79
N ASP A 154 15.62 -12.10 -2.27
CA ASP A 154 16.11 -10.91 -1.57
C ASP A 154 16.52 -9.76 -2.51
N GLU A 155 16.97 -10.02 -3.74
CA GLU A 155 17.33 -8.97 -4.70
C GLU A 155 16.09 -8.20 -5.22
N LYS A 156 14.91 -8.81 -5.13
CA LYS A 156 13.64 -8.16 -5.50
C LYS A 156 12.96 -7.42 -4.35
N VAL A 157 13.46 -7.53 -3.12
CA VAL A 157 12.86 -6.80 -1.99
C VAL A 157 13.36 -5.37 -2.06
N LEU A 158 12.50 -4.46 -2.50
CA LEU A 158 12.82 -3.04 -2.54
C LEU A 158 12.83 -2.45 -1.13
N PHE A 159 11.80 -2.76 -0.34
CA PHE A 159 11.71 -2.35 1.05
C PHE A 159 11.12 -3.43 1.95
N ALA A 160 11.50 -3.41 3.23
CA ALA A 160 10.86 -4.22 4.27
C ALA A 160 10.48 -3.35 5.48
N ALA A 161 9.21 -3.42 5.86
CA ALA A 161 8.68 -2.80 7.08
C ALA A 161 8.62 -3.87 8.18
N THR A 162 9.39 -3.68 9.25
CA THR A 162 9.42 -4.60 10.39
C THR A 162 8.93 -3.89 11.63
N LYS A 163 8.01 -4.52 12.35
CA LYS A 163 7.44 -3.97 13.57
C LYS A 163 8.49 -3.90 14.67
N GLN A 164 8.53 -2.80 15.42
CA GLN A 164 9.40 -2.69 16.59
C GLN A 164 8.87 -3.52 17.76
N THR A 165 9.78 -4.12 18.52
CA THR A 165 9.48 -4.99 19.67
C THR A 165 8.65 -4.29 20.75
N PHE A 166 8.79 -2.97 20.88
CA PHE A 166 8.05 -2.14 21.83
C PHE A 166 7.34 -1.01 21.07
N GLY A 167 6.07 -1.24 20.71
CA GLY A 167 5.25 -0.22 20.06
C GLY A 167 4.36 -0.77 18.94
N ARG A 168 3.71 0.16 18.23
CA ARG A 168 2.96 -0.11 17.00
C ARG A 168 3.70 0.35 15.74
N ASP A 169 4.90 0.88 15.93
CA ASP A 169 5.69 1.55 14.90
C ASP A 169 6.49 0.54 14.07
N TYR A 170 6.74 0.90 12.82
CA TYR A 170 7.51 0.09 11.88
C TYR A 170 8.80 0.80 11.49
N ILE A 171 9.86 0.01 11.31
CA ILE A 171 11.11 0.46 10.69
C ILE A 171 11.11 -0.04 9.26
N TRP A 172 11.32 0.88 8.32
CA TRP A 172 11.49 0.58 6.91
C TRP A 172 12.98 0.47 6.58
N THR A 173 13.33 -0.62 5.94
CA THR A 173 14.69 -0.93 5.49
C THR A 173 14.70 -1.17 3.98
N ASN A 174 15.80 -0.86 3.31
CA ASN A 174 16.01 -1.17 1.89
C ASN A 174 16.51 -2.62 1.69
N SER A 175 16.81 -2.99 0.44
CA SER A 175 17.36 -4.31 0.06
C SER A 175 18.66 -4.68 0.79
N GLN A 176 19.42 -3.69 1.25
CA GLN A 176 20.66 -3.86 2.00
C GLN A 176 20.43 -3.95 3.52
N ASN A 177 19.17 -4.03 3.97
CA ASN A 177 18.73 -3.95 5.36
C ASN A 177 19.14 -2.65 6.07
N LYS A 178 19.48 -1.60 5.31
CA LYS A 178 19.75 -0.28 5.87
C LYS A 178 18.43 0.43 6.12
N GLU A 179 18.30 1.05 7.28
CA GLU A 179 17.14 1.87 7.60
C GLU A 179 17.03 3.08 6.66
N VAL A 180 15.82 3.28 6.14
CA VAL A 180 15.49 4.40 5.25
C VAL A 180 14.34 5.24 5.75
N ALA A 181 13.45 4.67 6.58
CA ALA A 181 12.35 5.41 7.19
C ALA A 181 11.85 4.77 8.49
N ARG A 182 11.11 5.55 9.28
CA ARG A 182 10.37 5.09 10.46
C ARG A 182 8.93 5.55 10.39
N GLU A 183 8.01 4.70 10.86
CA GLU A 183 6.62 5.07 11.09
C GLU A 183 6.42 5.54 12.51
N GLU A 184 5.54 6.53 12.69
CA GLU A 184 5.05 6.94 14.01
C GLU A 184 3.55 7.23 13.95
N GLU A 185 2.84 7.03 15.07
CA GLU A 185 1.45 7.46 15.18
C GLU A 185 1.37 9.00 15.30
N GLN A 186 0.53 9.64 14.49
CA GLN A 186 0.15 11.03 14.73
C GLN A 186 -0.98 11.05 15.77
N LYS A 187 -0.68 11.58 16.96
CA LYS A 187 -1.62 11.63 18.08
C LYS A 187 -2.10 13.05 18.38
N ASP A 188 -3.32 13.14 18.88
CA ASP A 188 -3.87 14.30 19.57
C ASP A 188 -4.44 13.81 20.91
N GLY A 189 -3.67 14.02 21.98
CA GLY A 189 -3.88 13.32 23.25
C GLY A 189 -3.76 11.80 23.09
N ASP A 190 -4.79 11.06 23.54
CA ASP A 190 -4.85 9.60 23.42
C ASP A 190 -5.44 9.12 22.09
N VAL A 191 -5.86 10.03 21.22
CA VAL A 191 -6.50 9.70 19.93
C VAL A 191 -5.46 9.68 18.82
N VAL A 192 -5.36 8.56 18.10
CA VAL A 192 -4.59 8.46 16.85
C VAL A 192 -5.41 9.10 15.73
N LYS A 193 -4.85 10.10 15.05
CA LYS A 193 -5.48 10.83 13.93
C LYS A 193 -4.84 10.54 12.56
N GLY A 194 -3.75 9.78 12.55
CA GLY A 194 -3.05 9.42 11.34
C GLY A 194 -1.70 8.78 11.61
N ARG A 195 -0.88 8.73 10.55
CA ARG A 195 0.44 8.11 10.54
C ARG A 195 1.48 9.07 9.96
N LYS A 196 2.68 9.02 10.51
CA LYS A 196 3.87 9.68 9.96
C LYS A 196 4.79 8.67 9.32
N LEU A 197 5.46 9.10 8.26
CA LEU A 197 6.61 8.42 7.68
C LEU A 197 7.79 9.41 7.69
N ILE A 198 8.82 9.10 8.47
CA ILE A 198 9.99 9.95 8.69
C ILE A 198 11.17 9.31 7.95
N PHE A 199 11.72 9.99 6.95
CA PHE A 199 12.90 9.49 6.24
C PHE A 199 14.17 9.70 7.04
N THR A 200 14.95 8.62 7.19
CA THR A 200 16.21 8.61 7.95
C THR A 200 17.43 8.50 7.05
N ALA A 201 17.22 8.32 5.74
CA ALA A 201 18.25 8.35 4.72
C ALA A 201 17.79 9.18 3.52
N SER A 202 18.75 9.74 2.78
CA SER A 202 18.47 10.33 1.47
C SER A 202 18.11 9.23 0.48
N LEU A 203 16.95 9.36 -0.15
CA LEU A 203 16.43 8.47 -1.17
C LEU A 203 16.42 9.19 -2.52
N THR A 204 16.58 8.44 -3.61
CA THR A 204 16.23 8.96 -4.94
C THR A 204 14.74 9.27 -5.01
N LYS A 205 14.32 10.07 -6.00
CA LYS A 205 12.91 10.41 -6.14
C LYS A 205 12.04 9.18 -6.43
N GLU A 206 12.56 8.24 -7.21
CA GLU A 206 11.89 6.98 -7.53
C GLU A 206 11.71 6.10 -6.28
N GLU A 207 12.75 5.95 -5.47
CA GLU A 207 12.69 5.23 -4.20
C GLU A 207 11.73 5.88 -3.21
N GLN A 208 11.74 7.22 -3.13
CA GLN A 208 10.83 7.99 -2.30
C GLN A 208 9.36 7.72 -2.68
N ASP A 209 9.06 7.76 -3.96
CA ASP A 209 7.70 7.53 -4.44
C ASP A 209 7.27 6.08 -4.25
N ALA A 210 8.19 5.13 -4.44
CA ALA A 210 7.96 3.72 -4.20
C ALA A 210 7.71 3.40 -2.71
N ILE A 211 8.48 3.97 -1.78
CA ILE A 211 8.28 3.75 -0.34
C ILE A 211 6.97 4.39 0.14
N VAL A 212 6.60 5.57 -0.38
CA VAL A 212 5.31 6.20 -0.05
C VAL A 212 4.14 5.35 -0.55
N ALA A 213 4.22 4.85 -1.79
CA ALA A 213 3.19 3.97 -2.33
C ALA A 213 3.09 2.65 -1.55
N ALA A 214 4.23 2.04 -1.20
CA ALA A 214 4.27 0.83 -0.38
C ALA A 214 3.72 1.07 1.04
N TRP A 215 3.97 2.24 1.62
CA TRP A 215 3.43 2.63 2.93
C TRP A 215 1.91 2.81 2.90
N VAL A 216 1.37 3.48 1.87
CA VAL A 216 -0.08 3.59 1.63
C VAL A 216 -0.71 2.20 1.45
N LEU A 217 -0.08 1.34 0.65
CA LEU A 217 -0.52 -0.04 0.44
C LEU A 217 -0.52 -0.87 1.73
N LYS A 218 0.51 -0.71 2.58
CA LYS A 218 0.55 -1.32 3.91
C LYS A 218 -0.60 -0.81 4.78
N ARG A 219 -0.86 0.50 4.81
CA ARG A 219 -1.96 1.06 5.62
C ARG A 219 -3.30 0.48 5.18
N TRP A 220 -3.53 0.38 3.88
CA TRP A 220 -4.70 -0.32 3.35
C TRP A 220 -4.75 -1.78 3.79
N ALA A 221 -3.61 -2.49 3.76
CA ALA A 221 -3.54 -3.86 4.23
C ALA A 221 -3.93 -4.02 5.70
N GLU A 222 -3.51 -3.08 6.55
CA GLU A 222 -3.89 -3.06 7.96
C GLU A 222 -5.40 -2.85 8.11
N VAL A 223 -5.98 -1.85 7.43
CA VAL A 223 -7.44 -1.57 7.46
C VAL A 223 -8.25 -2.77 6.96
N ALA A 224 -7.87 -3.36 5.82
CA ALA A 224 -8.56 -4.51 5.25
C ALA A 224 -8.48 -5.77 6.15
N GLU A 225 -7.46 -5.87 7.00
CA GLU A 225 -7.29 -6.97 7.93
C GLU A 225 -8.03 -6.80 9.26
N GLU A 226 -8.56 -5.60 9.55
CA GLU A 226 -9.31 -5.31 10.77
C GLU A 226 -10.63 -6.11 10.84
N LYS A 227 -10.97 -6.56 12.07
CA LYS A 227 -12.14 -7.42 12.30
C LYS A 227 -13.46 -6.74 11.92
N GLY A 228 -13.58 -5.43 12.17
CA GLY A 228 -14.77 -4.65 11.83
C GLY A 228 -14.98 -4.60 10.31
N PHE A 229 -13.92 -4.29 9.57
CA PHE A 229 -13.93 -4.26 8.11
C PHE A 229 -14.30 -5.61 7.49
N LYS A 230 -13.70 -6.71 8.00
CA LYS A 230 -14.02 -8.08 7.55
C LYS A 230 -15.47 -8.48 7.82
N LYS A 231 -16.01 -8.09 8.96
CA LYS A 231 -17.40 -8.36 9.33
C LYS A 231 -18.36 -7.60 8.41
N GLU A 232 -18.13 -6.32 8.20
CA GLU A 232 -18.94 -5.49 7.30
C GLU A 232 -18.88 -6.01 5.85
N ALA A 233 -17.68 -6.40 5.40
CA ALA A 233 -17.49 -6.99 4.08
C ALA A 233 -18.32 -8.28 3.93
N LEU A 234 -18.29 -9.18 4.93
CA LEU A 234 -19.05 -10.43 4.94
C LEU A 234 -20.57 -10.19 4.98
N GLU A 235 -21.03 -9.19 5.73
CA GLU A 235 -22.46 -8.82 5.80
C GLU A 235 -22.98 -8.27 4.47
N LYS A 236 -22.13 -7.57 3.71
CA LYS A 236 -22.45 -6.99 2.40
C LYS A 236 -22.37 -7.99 1.22
N LEU A 237 -21.92 -9.22 1.48
CA LEU A 237 -21.99 -10.31 0.50
C LEU A 237 -23.42 -10.84 0.40
N SER A 238 -23.84 -11.13 -0.82
CA SER A 238 -25.08 -11.83 -1.13
C SER A 238 -25.06 -13.27 -0.59
N SER A 239 -26.24 -13.86 -0.39
CA SER A 239 -26.36 -15.25 0.10
C SER A 239 -25.65 -16.27 -0.80
N ALA A 240 -25.59 -16.02 -2.11
CA ALA A 240 -24.86 -16.86 -3.07
C ALA A 240 -23.34 -16.76 -2.87
N GLU A 241 -22.83 -15.55 -2.64
CA GLU A 241 -21.41 -15.32 -2.34
C GLU A 241 -21.01 -15.96 -1.00
N ARG A 242 -21.87 -15.90 0.03
CA ARG A 242 -21.61 -16.55 1.33
C ARG A 242 -21.60 -18.08 1.25
N ALA A 243 -22.58 -18.69 0.57
CA ALA A 243 -22.66 -20.14 0.43
C ALA A 243 -21.44 -20.73 -0.32
N HIS A 244 -20.91 -19.99 -1.30
CA HIS A 244 -19.70 -20.36 -2.01
C HIS A 244 -18.43 -20.26 -1.13
N MET A 245 -18.41 -19.35 -0.14
CA MET A 245 -17.33 -19.28 0.85
C MET A 245 -17.31 -20.50 1.79
N ASP A 246 -18.45 -20.88 2.39
CA ASP A 246 -18.53 -21.97 3.37
C ASP A 246 -18.10 -23.33 2.81
N MET A 247 -18.50 -23.66 1.57
CA MET A 247 -18.13 -24.91 0.90
C MET A 247 -16.61 -25.08 0.69
N LYS A 248 -15.86 -23.99 0.50
CA LYS A 248 -14.39 -24.04 0.31
C LYS A 248 -13.63 -24.14 1.64
N TRP A 249 -14.17 -23.62 2.74
CA TRP A 249 -13.60 -23.80 4.09
C TRP A 249 -13.73 -25.25 4.57
N PHE A 250 -14.87 -25.91 4.35
CA PHE A 250 -15.05 -27.33 4.65
C PHE A 250 -14.10 -28.25 3.87
N LYS A 251 -13.79 -27.92 2.61
CA LYS A 251 -12.83 -28.70 1.81
C LYS A 251 -11.39 -28.60 2.33
N ARG A 252 -10.99 -27.50 2.95
CA ARG A 252 -9.65 -27.37 3.59
C ARG A 252 -9.58 -28.01 4.97
N ALA A 253 -10.66 -28.02 5.75
CA ALA A 253 -10.74 -28.81 6.98
C ALA A 253 -10.61 -30.33 6.71
N GLY A 254 -11.15 -30.81 5.59
CA GLY A 254 -10.97 -32.20 5.14
C GLY A 254 -9.54 -32.54 4.68
N VAL A 255 -8.78 -31.58 4.14
CA VAL A 255 -7.39 -31.81 3.68
C VAL A 255 -6.39 -31.84 4.86
N LEU A 256 -6.67 -31.13 5.96
CA LEU A 256 -5.90 -31.27 7.20
C LEU A 256 -6.31 -32.46 8.07
N GLY A 257 -7.49 -33.06 7.83
CA GLY A 257 -7.93 -34.32 8.46
C GLY A 257 -7.61 -35.59 7.66
N GLY A 258 -7.28 -35.46 6.37
CA GLY A 258 -7.10 -36.59 5.45
C GLY A 258 -5.73 -37.27 5.46
N LEU A 259 -4.77 -36.78 6.26
CA LEU A 259 -3.42 -37.39 6.39
C LEU A 259 -3.24 -38.20 7.68
N ALA A 260 -4.32 -38.52 8.41
CA ALA A 260 -4.30 -39.37 9.61
C ALA A 260 -5.06 -40.70 9.46
N ALA A 261 -5.45 -41.11 8.24
CA ALA A 261 -6.15 -42.37 8.00
C ALA A 261 -5.50 -43.20 6.87
N ALA A 262 -4.20 -43.44 6.97
CA ALA A 262 -3.52 -44.49 6.21
C ALA A 262 -2.33 -45.01 7.02
N GLY A 263 -2.63 -45.74 8.10
CA GLY A 263 -1.60 -46.38 8.91
C GLY A 263 -2.21 -47.10 10.10
N GLY A 264 -2.53 -48.38 9.93
CA GLY A 264 -2.76 -49.28 11.07
C GLY A 264 -3.89 -50.28 10.90
N ALA A 265 -3.64 -51.36 10.16
CA ALA A 265 -4.12 -52.68 10.53
C ALA A 265 -3.17 -53.71 9.90
N CYS A 266 -2.44 -54.42 10.77
CA CYS A 266 -1.93 -55.76 10.50
C CYS A 266 -3.10 -56.74 10.39
#